data_AF-A0A8H6VJ97-F1
#
_entry.id   AF-A0A8H6VJ97-F1
#
_cell.length_a   1.000
_cell.length_b   1.000
_cell.length_c   1.000
_cell.angle_alpha   90.00
_cell.angle_beta   90.00
_cell.angle_gamma   90.00
#
_symmetry.space_group_name_H-M   'P 1'
#
loop_
_entity.id
_entity.type
_entity.pdbx_description
1 polymer ?
#
loop_
_entity_poly.entity_id
_entity_poly.type
_entity_poly.pdbx_seq_one_letter_code
_entity_poly.pdbx_strand_id
1 'polypeptide(L)'
;MIGRHSSIRSKKSNDSAPKHRFAMSSLRANIGGPELSKKLRALIKTENHAINAYEQAGKESQSIASQLSEWGEDTNDEAVSDISDKLGVLLAEIAEQEDLFAQNLEDSRGVLKQIRNTEASVQPTRNQKQKIQDEIQKLKYKEPESTKLVTLEQELVRAEAQSLVADAQLSNVTRQKFKEAYDLHTAAIIERAEKQLILAQHARRLINMLDDTPIVPGDEQQPFAHAEQAREVLNDAEASLRSWKPSVEKIQTSAAQLGPNAMATTNIPSHSLPQTETLTDAQRSEALERAQQEELQHEKTENAALAS
;
A
#
# COMPACT_ATOMS: atom_id res chain seq x y z
N MET A 1 -19.57 76.99 15.12
CA MET A 1 -18.22 76.93 14.51
C MET A 1 -17.20 77.30 15.55
N ILE A 2 -16.19 76.46 15.78
CA ILE A 2 -14.80 76.79 16.15
C ILE A 2 -14.16 75.44 16.53
N GLY A 3 -13.39 74.91 15.57
CA GLY A 3 -12.55 73.75 15.78
C GLY A 3 -11.30 74.12 16.56
N ARG A 4 -10.78 73.14 17.32
CA ARG A 4 -9.41 73.15 17.81
C ARG A 4 -8.77 71.81 17.46
N HIS A 5 -7.95 71.86 16.44
CA HIS A 5 -6.94 70.86 16.14
C HIS A 5 -5.78 71.08 17.12
N SER A 6 -5.31 70.00 17.75
CA SER A 6 -4.00 69.96 18.40
C SER A 6 -3.25 68.75 17.85
N SER A 7 -2.28 69.02 16.97
CA SER A 7 -1.31 68.06 16.48
C SER A 7 -0.17 67.88 17.49
N ILE A 8 0.18 66.65 17.86
CA ILE A 8 1.54 66.33 18.30
C ILE A 8 1.99 65.02 17.64
N ARG A 9 3.03 65.18 16.84
CA ARG A 9 3.83 64.21 16.10
C ARG A 9 4.52 63.22 17.04
N SER A 10 4.36 61.91 16.80
CA SER A 10 5.39 60.94 17.15
C SER A 10 5.59 59.95 16.00
N LYS A 11 6.86 59.79 15.64
CA LYS A 11 7.38 59.07 14.50
C LYS A 11 7.74 57.67 14.98
N LYS A 12 7.10 56.62 14.47
CA LYS A 12 7.71 55.28 14.45
C LYS A 12 7.22 54.52 13.23
N SER A 13 8.12 54.43 12.26
CA SER A 13 8.07 53.52 11.13
C SER A 13 7.87 52.09 11.62
N ASN A 14 6.86 51.40 11.11
CA ASN A 14 6.96 49.96 10.95
C ASN A 14 6.34 49.59 9.61
N ASP A 15 7.21 49.59 8.60
CA ASP A 15 6.99 48.89 7.35
C ASP A 15 7.06 47.39 7.66
N SER A 16 5.92 46.71 7.63
CA SER A 16 5.88 45.25 7.66
C SER A 16 4.95 44.74 6.58
N ALA A 17 5.43 44.84 5.33
CA ALA A 17 5.05 43.92 4.27
C ALA A 17 5.06 42.47 4.81
N PRO A 18 4.13 41.61 4.38
CA PRO A 18 4.11 40.22 4.79
C PRO A 18 5.35 39.54 4.20
N LYS A 19 6.37 39.33 5.04
CA LYS A 19 7.51 38.48 4.69
C LYS A 19 6.96 37.06 4.50
N HIS A 20 6.73 36.67 3.26
CA HIS A 20 6.68 35.27 2.84
C HIS A 20 7.96 34.59 3.36
N ARG A 21 7.87 33.97 4.54
CA ARG A 21 8.86 32.99 4.97
C ARG A 21 8.67 31.81 4.02
N PHE A 22 9.54 31.69 3.03
CA PHE A 22 9.74 30.42 2.35
C PHE A 22 9.92 29.36 3.42
N ALA A 23 8.93 28.48 3.56
CA ALA A 23 8.95 27.38 4.49
C ALA A 23 9.99 26.36 4.02
N MET A 24 11.27 26.63 4.31
CA MET A 24 12.40 25.70 4.15
C MET A 24 12.36 24.56 5.21
N SER A 25 11.16 24.15 5.64
CA SER A 25 10.95 23.00 6.53
C SER A 25 10.94 21.68 5.77
N SER A 26 10.87 21.70 4.43
CA SER A 26 10.93 20.49 3.60
C SER A 26 12.35 20.03 3.27
N LEU A 27 13.35 20.91 3.33
CA LEU A 27 14.74 20.55 2.98
C LEU A 27 15.49 19.83 4.10
N ARG A 28 15.18 20.10 5.39
CA ARG A 28 15.87 19.42 6.50
C ARG A 28 15.35 18.00 6.79
N ALA A 29 14.11 17.69 6.41
CA ALA A 29 13.56 16.34 6.56
C ALA A 29 14.19 15.32 5.58
N ASN A 30 14.82 15.80 4.49
CA ASN A 30 15.41 14.96 3.44
C ASN A 30 16.93 14.71 3.59
N ILE A 31 17.59 15.27 4.61
CA ILE A 31 19.07 15.27 4.69
C ILE A 31 19.63 14.06 5.46
N GLY A 32 18.82 13.34 6.25
CA GLY A 32 19.34 12.42 7.27
C GLY A 32 19.22 10.92 7.02
N GLY A 33 18.89 10.43 5.81
CA GLY A 33 18.80 8.98 5.62
C GLY A 33 19.18 8.47 4.25
N PRO A 34 19.32 7.14 4.09
CA PRO A 34 19.84 6.50 2.90
C PRO A 34 19.23 7.03 1.60
N GLU A 35 20.06 7.29 0.60
CA GLU A 35 19.68 7.98 -0.65
C GLU A 35 18.53 7.29 -1.36
N LEU A 36 18.59 5.95 -1.44
CA LEU A 36 17.62 5.13 -2.16
C LEU A 36 16.18 5.32 -1.67
N SER A 37 15.96 5.42 -0.36
CA SER A 37 14.61 5.52 0.22
C SER A 37 14.11 6.95 0.43
N LYS A 38 14.84 7.97 -0.03
CA LYS A 38 14.42 9.38 0.11
C LYS A 38 13.12 9.68 -0.63
N LYS A 39 13.00 9.20 -1.87
CA LYS A 39 11.81 9.45 -2.72
C LYS A 39 10.57 8.78 -2.12
N LEU A 40 10.68 7.51 -1.75
CA LEU A 40 9.58 6.77 -1.14
C LEU A 40 9.19 7.35 0.23
N ARG A 41 10.16 7.84 1.02
CA ARG A 41 9.86 8.59 2.26
C ARG A 41 9.02 9.83 2.00
N ALA A 42 9.35 10.60 0.97
CA ALA A 42 8.58 11.78 0.61
C ALA A 42 7.14 11.40 0.19
N LEU A 43 6.98 10.34 -0.61
CA LEU A 43 5.68 9.81 -1.00
C LEU A 43 4.84 9.40 0.21
N ILE A 44 5.37 8.55 1.10
CA ILE A 44 4.70 8.10 2.34
C ILE A 44 4.33 9.29 3.23
N LYS A 45 5.14 10.35 3.25
CA LYS A 45 4.83 11.56 4.01
C LYS A 45 3.64 12.31 3.41
N THR A 46 3.62 12.47 2.09
CA THR A 46 2.51 13.13 1.39
C THR A 46 1.22 12.34 1.54
N GLU A 47 1.25 11.00 1.45
CA GLU A 47 0.07 10.16 1.72
C GLU A 47 -0.48 10.38 3.12
N ASN A 48 0.38 10.53 4.14
CA ASN A 48 -0.08 10.85 5.50
C ASN A 48 -0.83 12.19 5.55
N HIS A 49 -0.41 13.18 4.76
CA HIS A 49 -1.11 14.46 4.70
C HIS A 49 -2.47 14.33 4.03
N ALA A 50 -2.58 13.49 2.99
CA ALA A 50 -3.85 13.18 2.35
C ALA A 50 -4.80 12.41 3.29
N ILE A 51 -4.31 11.39 4.00
CA ILE A 51 -5.09 10.62 4.99
C ILE A 51 -5.67 11.55 6.05
N ASN A 52 -4.83 12.39 6.68
CA ASN A 52 -5.30 13.36 7.67
C ASN A 52 -6.34 14.34 7.09
N ALA A 53 -6.26 14.67 5.80
CA ALA A 53 -7.25 15.54 5.16
C ALA A 53 -8.60 14.82 4.99
N TYR A 54 -8.60 13.53 4.67
CA TYR A 54 -9.82 12.71 4.64
C TYR A 54 -10.42 12.52 6.03
N GLU A 55 -9.62 12.25 7.06
CA GLU A 55 -10.08 12.19 8.46
C GLU A 55 -10.73 13.51 8.88
N GLN A 56 -10.13 14.65 8.53
CA GLN A 56 -10.71 15.95 8.82
C GLN A 56 -12.01 16.17 8.04
N ALA A 57 -12.04 15.81 6.76
CA ALA A 57 -13.25 15.92 5.94
C ALA A 57 -14.40 15.08 6.51
N GLY A 58 -14.13 13.86 7.01
CA GLY A 58 -15.12 13.04 7.72
C GLY A 58 -15.68 13.76 8.94
N LYS A 59 -14.82 14.30 9.81
CA LYS A 59 -15.26 15.06 11.01
C LYS A 59 -16.11 16.28 10.68
N GLU A 60 -15.70 17.08 9.70
CA GLU A 60 -16.49 18.24 9.27
C GLU A 60 -17.82 17.81 8.63
N SER A 61 -17.83 16.73 7.85
CA SER A 61 -19.05 16.20 7.23
C SER A 61 -20.04 15.71 8.28
N GLN A 62 -19.56 15.07 9.35
CA GLN A 62 -20.38 14.69 10.50
C GLN A 62 -21.00 15.90 11.20
N SER A 63 -20.21 16.98 11.36
CA SER A 63 -20.68 18.24 11.94
C SER A 63 -21.76 18.89 11.07
N ILE A 64 -21.56 18.91 9.75
CA ILE A 64 -22.55 19.41 8.78
C ILE A 64 -23.85 18.61 8.86
N ALA A 65 -23.77 17.28 8.96
CA ALA A 65 -24.94 16.42 9.10
C ALA A 65 -25.77 16.77 10.35
N SER A 66 -25.13 16.95 11.50
CA SER A 66 -25.81 17.35 12.73
C SER A 66 -26.42 18.75 12.63
N GLN A 67 -25.67 19.72 12.10
CA GLN A 67 -26.15 21.10 11.94
C GLN A 67 -27.34 21.20 10.98
N LEU A 68 -27.39 20.37 9.93
CA LEU A 68 -28.51 20.32 9.00
C LEU A 68 -29.80 19.91 9.70
N SER A 69 -29.73 18.87 10.54
CA SER A 69 -30.88 18.39 11.31
C SER A 69 -31.36 19.43 12.32
N GLU A 70 -30.43 20.05 13.06
CA GLU A 70 -30.74 21.09 14.04
C GLU A 70 -31.39 22.30 13.37
N TRP A 71 -30.80 22.79 12.28
CA TRP A 71 -31.37 23.91 11.52
C TRP A 71 -32.77 23.61 10.98
N GLY A 72 -32.99 22.39 10.49
CA GLY A 72 -34.29 22.01 9.93
C GLY A 72 -35.41 21.99 10.97
N GLU A 73 -35.13 21.59 12.21
CA GLU A 73 -36.07 21.68 13.34
C GLU A 73 -36.49 23.14 13.60
N ASP A 74 -35.56 24.08 13.52
CA ASP A 74 -35.81 25.51 13.77
C ASP A 74 -36.65 26.20 12.67
N THR A 75 -36.84 25.56 11.50
CA THR A 75 -37.60 26.17 10.38
C THR A 75 -39.08 26.33 10.67
N ASN A 76 -39.64 25.57 11.62
CA ASN A 76 -41.08 25.43 11.84
C ASN A 76 -41.85 24.92 10.59
N ASP A 77 -41.17 24.31 9.64
CA ASP A 77 -41.74 23.61 8.48
C ASP A 77 -41.59 22.10 8.71
N GLU A 78 -42.71 21.40 8.84
CA GLU A 78 -42.75 19.96 9.14
C GLU A 78 -42.04 19.12 8.06
N ALA A 79 -42.16 19.50 6.79
CA ALA A 79 -41.54 18.78 5.68
C ALA A 79 -40.03 19.01 5.67
N VAL A 80 -39.59 20.26 5.85
CA VAL A 80 -38.15 20.59 5.91
C VAL A 80 -37.52 19.94 7.13
N SER A 81 -38.19 19.96 8.29
CA SER A 81 -37.72 19.31 9.51
C SER A 81 -37.53 17.79 9.31
N ASP A 82 -38.55 17.09 8.82
CA ASP A 82 -38.46 15.63 8.63
C ASP A 82 -37.42 15.20 7.59
N ILE A 83 -37.35 15.93 6.45
CA ILE A 83 -36.38 15.64 5.39
C ILE A 83 -34.95 15.97 5.82
N SER A 84 -34.74 17.08 6.54
CA SER A 84 -33.40 17.48 7.00
C SER A 84 -32.82 16.51 8.05
N ASP A 85 -33.63 16.00 8.97
CA ASP A 85 -33.25 14.96 9.93
C ASP A 85 -32.76 13.69 9.21
N LYS A 86 -33.56 13.18 8.27
CA LYS A 86 -33.23 11.96 7.51
C LYS A 86 -32.04 12.17 6.57
N LEU A 87 -31.91 13.34 5.97
CA LEU A 87 -30.71 13.72 5.21
C LEU A 87 -29.48 13.77 6.13
N GLY A 88 -29.61 14.31 7.34
CA GLY A 88 -28.57 14.28 8.37
C GLY A 88 -28.08 12.87 8.63
N VAL A 89 -28.97 11.89 8.80
CA VAL A 89 -28.59 10.47 8.96
C VAL A 89 -27.78 9.94 7.77
N LEU A 90 -28.22 10.19 6.54
CA LEU A 90 -27.49 9.72 5.35
C LEU A 90 -26.14 10.43 5.16
N LEU A 91 -26.05 11.73 5.47
CA LEU A 91 -24.80 12.49 5.41
C LEU A 91 -23.81 12.08 6.49
N ALA A 92 -24.30 11.74 7.69
CA ALA A 92 -23.48 11.15 8.76
C ALA A 92 -22.91 9.80 8.32
N GLU A 93 -23.70 8.95 7.67
CA GLU A 93 -23.19 7.68 7.13
C GLU A 93 -22.16 7.90 6.02
N ILE A 94 -22.34 8.91 5.15
CA ILE A 94 -21.31 9.30 4.16
C ILE A 94 -20.00 9.72 4.86
N ALA A 95 -20.09 10.43 5.99
CA ALA A 95 -18.95 10.84 6.78
C ALA A 95 -18.21 9.63 7.41
N GLU A 96 -18.95 8.64 7.91
CA GLU A 96 -18.37 7.38 8.39
C GLU A 96 -17.61 6.63 7.27
N GLN A 97 -18.14 6.63 6.04
CA GLN A 97 -17.42 6.05 4.90
C GLN A 97 -16.10 6.78 4.59
N GLU A 98 -15.97 8.08 4.92
CA GLU A 98 -14.69 8.78 4.80
C GLU A 98 -13.68 8.38 5.85
N ASP A 99 -14.11 8.14 7.10
CA ASP A 99 -13.22 7.67 8.16
C ASP A 99 -12.69 6.26 7.83
N LEU A 100 -13.57 5.34 7.41
CA LEU A 100 -13.19 4.01 6.96
C LEU A 100 -12.22 4.06 5.76
N PHE A 101 -12.44 4.97 4.82
CA PHE A 101 -11.53 5.16 3.70
C PHE A 101 -10.15 5.64 4.17
N ALA A 102 -10.07 6.59 5.09
CA ALA A 102 -8.82 7.06 5.66
C ALA A 102 -8.04 5.94 6.36
N GLN A 103 -8.74 5.08 7.12
CA GLN A 103 -8.14 3.88 7.75
C GLN A 103 -7.56 2.91 6.71
N ASN A 104 -8.32 2.59 5.66
CA ASN A 104 -7.88 1.71 4.58
C ASN A 104 -6.67 2.27 3.81
N LEU A 105 -6.60 3.60 3.64
CA LEU A 105 -5.42 4.25 3.05
C LEU A 105 -4.19 4.15 3.96
N GLU A 106 -4.34 4.19 5.28
CA GLU A 106 -3.23 3.98 6.22
C GLU A 106 -2.70 2.54 6.16
N ASP A 107 -3.55 1.54 5.93
CA ASP A 107 -3.14 0.14 5.70
C ASP A 107 -2.27 0.02 4.45
N SER A 108 -2.73 0.56 3.31
CA SER A 108 -1.93 0.65 2.07
C SER A 108 -0.59 1.33 2.31
N ARG A 109 -0.60 2.48 3.01
CA ARG A 109 0.60 3.23 3.36
C ARG A 109 1.53 2.43 4.28
N GLY A 110 0.97 1.60 5.17
CA GLY A 110 1.68 0.64 6.00
C GLY A 110 2.51 -0.34 5.18
N VAL A 111 1.96 -0.84 4.06
CA VAL A 111 2.68 -1.71 3.12
C VAL A 111 3.83 -0.98 2.43
N LEU A 112 3.64 0.27 1.98
CA LEU A 112 4.72 1.08 1.38
C LEU A 112 5.87 1.37 2.35
N LYS A 113 5.59 1.52 3.66
CA LYS A 113 6.64 1.63 4.69
C LYS A 113 7.56 0.40 4.70
N GLN A 114 7.05 -0.79 4.38
CA GLN A 114 7.85 -2.02 4.31
C GLN A 114 8.88 -1.93 3.18
N ILE A 115 8.47 -1.48 1.98
CA ILE A 115 9.39 -1.26 0.84
C ILE A 115 10.51 -0.29 1.23
N ARG A 116 10.15 0.85 1.82
CA ARG A 116 11.11 1.87 2.28
C ARG A 116 12.11 1.29 3.30
N ASN A 117 11.65 0.44 4.21
CA ASN A 117 12.51 -0.19 5.21
C ASN A 117 13.51 -1.15 4.54
N THR A 118 13.07 -1.94 3.56
CA THR A 118 13.95 -2.80 2.76
C THR A 118 14.96 -2.00 1.94
N GLU A 119 14.54 -0.90 1.31
CA GLU A 119 15.45 0.01 0.62
C GLU A 119 16.52 0.58 1.58
N ALA A 120 16.14 0.92 2.80
CA ALA A 120 17.07 1.42 3.82
C ALA A 120 18.04 0.33 4.30
N SER A 121 17.59 -0.92 4.43
CA SER A 121 18.42 -2.04 4.93
C SER A 121 19.45 -2.56 3.92
N VAL A 122 19.25 -2.30 2.62
CA VAL A 122 20.19 -2.72 1.55
C VAL A 122 21.40 -1.77 1.44
N GLN A 123 21.26 -0.53 1.92
CA GLN A 123 22.27 0.52 1.77
C GLN A 123 23.60 0.23 2.50
N PRO A 124 23.61 -0.34 3.73
CA PRO A 124 24.85 -0.78 4.37
C PRO A 124 25.66 -1.75 3.52
N THR A 125 25.01 -2.73 2.87
CA THR A 125 25.68 -3.72 2.01
C THR A 125 26.35 -3.05 0.80
N ARG A 126 25.68 -2.09 0.17
CA ARG A 126 26.25 -1.31 -0.94
C ARG A 126 27.43 -0.44 -0.49
N ASN A 127 27.31 0.22 0.66
CA ASN A 127 28.38 1.04 1.23
C ASN A 127 29.61 0.19 1.60
N GLN A 128 29.41 -1.00 2.16
CA GLN A 128 30.49 -1.92 2.50
C GLN A 128 31.25 -2.37 1.24
N LYS A 129 30.53 -2.72 0.17
CA LYS A 129 31.15 -3.07 -1.13
C LYS A 129 32.00 -1.91 -1.66
N GLN A 130 31.45 -0.70 -1.70
CA GLN A 130 32.18 0.48 -2.18
C GLN A 130 33.44 0.75 -1.35
N LYS A 131 33.34 0.65 -0.03
CA LYS A 131 34.46 0.85 0.88
C LYS A 131 35.61 -0.13 0.61
N ILE A 132 35.30 -1.42 0.40
CA ILE A 132 36.30 -2.43 0.07
C ILE A 132 36.94 -2.12 -1.30
N GLN A 133 36.16 -1.70 -2.29
CA GLN A 133 36.69 -1.30 -3.61
C GLN A 133 37.66 -0.12 -3.51
N ASP A 134 37.30 0.90 -2.72
CA ASP A 134 38.15 2.09 -2.50
C ASP A 134 39.46 1.72 -1.77
N GLU A 135 39.38 0.82 -0.77
CA GLU A 135 40.55 0.30 -0.05
C GLU A 135 41.48 -0.48 -0.99
N ILE A 136 40.94 -1.32 -1.87
CA ILE A 136 41.72 -2.04 -2.90
C ILE A 136 42.39 -1.06 -3.85
N GLN A 137 41.68 -0.06 -4.37
CA GLN A 137 42.25 0.92 -5.30
C GLN A 137 43.39 1.72 -4.65
N LYS A 138 43.18 2.15 -3.40
CA LYS A 138 44.18 2.87 -2.62
C LYS A 138 45.42 2.02 -2.35
N LEU A 139 45.23 0.74 -2.03
CA LEU A 139 46.33 -0.19 -1.76
C LEU A 139 47.10 -0.53 -3.05
N LYS A 140 46.39 -0.76 -4.17
CA LYS A 140 46.99 -0.96 -5.52
C LYS A 140 47.88 0.20 -5.93
N TYR A 141 47.47 1.44 -5.63
CA TYR A 141 48.26 2.62 -5.97
C TYR A 141 49.48 2.82 -5.07
N LYS A 142 49.37 2.55 -3.76
CA LYS A 142 50.43 2.84 -2.78
C LYS A 142 51.41 1.69 -2.55
N GLU A 143 50.91 0.46 -2.50
CA GLU A 143 51.64 -0.74 -2.10
C GLU A 143 51.18 -1.94 -2.95
N PRO A 144 51.55 -1.98 -4.25
CA PRO A 144 51.03 -3.00 -5.18
C PRO A 144 51.43 -4.44 -4.83
N GLU A 145 52.55 -4.63 -4.13
CA GLU A 145 53.07 -5.94 -3.70
C GLU A 145 52.50 -6.39 -2.34
N SER A 146 51.53 -5.67 -1.77
CA SER A 146 50.98 -5.97 -0.44
C SER A 146 50.15 -7.25 -0.44
N THR A 147 50.47 -8.19 0.45
CA THR A 147 49.72 -9.45 0.61
C THR A 147 48.27 -9.24 1.07
N LYS A 148 47.96 -8.07 1.66
CA LYS A 148 46.60 -7.66 2.04
C LYS A 148 45.68 -7.44 0.84
N LEU A 149 46.24 -7.28 -0.35
CA LEU A 149 45.48 -7.08 -1.58
C LEU A 149 44.68 -8.35 -1.92
N VAL A 150 45.28 -9.53 -1.77
CA VAL A 150 44.61 -10.83 -2.01
C VAL A 150 43.44 -11.03 -1.04
N THR A 151 43.62 -10.66 0.23
CA THR A 151 42.54 -10.79 1.24
C THR A 151 41.39 -9.83 0.95
N LEU A 152 41.68 -8.57 0.60
CA LEU A 152 40.66 -7.59 0.25
C LEU A 152 39.91 -7.97 -1.03
N GLU A 153 40.59 -8.56 -2.02
CA GLU A 153 39.95 -9.06 -3.24
C GLU A 153 38.98 -10.22 -2.94
N GLN A 154 39.35 -11.14 -2.05
CA GLN A 154 38.43 -12.20 -1.59
C GLN A 154 37.23 -11.62 -0.80
N GLU A 155 37.47 -10.63 0.05
CA GLU A 155 36.40 -9.90 0.75
C GLU A 155 35.48 -9.16 -0.22
N LEU A 156 36.02 -8.59 -1.30
CA LEU A 156 35.23 -7.94 -2.34
C LEU A 156 34.31 -8.93 -3.04
N VAL A 157 34.80 -10.10 -3.44
CA VAL A 157 33.96 -11.15 -4.06
C VAL A 157 32.81 -11.54 -3.13
N ARG A 158 33.07 -11.67 -1.82
CA ARG A 158 32.02 -11.94 -0.83
C ARG A 158 31.01 -10.79 -0.72
N ALA A 159 31.49 -9.55 -0.67
CA ALA A 159 30.63 -8.36 -0.58
C ALA A 159 29.78 -8.17 -1.85
N GLU A 160 30.32 -8.51 -3.02
CA GLU A 160 29.60 -8.51 -4.30
C GLU A 160 28.47 -9.54 -4.30
N ALA A 161 28.75 -10.78 -3.88
CA ALA A 161 27.72 -11.81 -3.76
C ALA A 161 26.60 -11.38 -2.78
N GLN A 162 26.94 -10.79 -1.63
CA GLN A 162 25.96 -10.25 -0.69
C GLN A 162 25.15 -9.10 -1.27
N SER A 163 25.78 -8.20 -2.03
CA SER A 163 25.10 -7.11 -2.73
C SER A 163 24.10 -7.64 -3.75
N LEU A 164 24.47 -8.66 -4.54
CA LEU A 164 23.59 -9.27 -5.54
C LEU A 164 22.35 -9.90 -4.89
N VAL A 165 22.53 -10.63 -3.78
CA VAL A 165 21.39 -11.19 -3.03
C VAL A 165 20.51 -10.08 -2.48
N ALA A 166 21.08 -9.06 -1.84
CA ALA A 166 20.32 -7.95 -1.27
C ALA A 166 19.53 -7.17 -2.34
N ASP A 167 20.12 -6.96 -3.52
CA ASP A 167 19.45 -6.28 -4.63
C ASP A 167 18.33 -7.13 -5.23
N ALA A 168 18.50 -8.46 -5.33
CA ALA A 168 17.45 -9.37 -5.76
C ALA A 168 16.26 -9.39 -4.78
N GLN A 169 16.56 -9.48 -3.47
CA GLN A 169 15.54 -9.42 -2.41
C GLN A 169 14.78 -8.10 -2.46
N LEU A 170 15.48 -6.97 -2.60
CA LEU A 170 14.85 -5.66 -2.73
C LEU A 170 13.90 -5.62 -3.92
N SER A 171 14.32 -6.14 -5.08
CA SER A 171 13.49 -6.15 -6.29
C SER A 171 12.21 -6.97 -6.08
N ASN A 172 12.33 -8.15 -5.48
CA ASN A 172 11.22 -9.05 -5.22
C ASN A 172 10.23 -8.46 -4.21
N VAL A 173 10.73 -7.98 -3.06
CA VAL A 173 9.91 -7.33 -2.03
C VAL A 173 9.22 -6.09 -2.58
N THR A 174 9.94 -5.24 -3.31
CA THR A 174 9.36 -4.04 -3.92
C THR A 174 8.19 -4.40 -4.82
N ARG A 175 8.35 -5.38 -5.73
CA ARG A 175 7.28 -5.79 -6.64
C ARG A 175 6.07 -6.39 -5.91
N GLN A 176 6.31 -7.26 -4.94
CA GLN A 176 5.25 -7.89 -4.16
C GLN A 176 4.46 -6.84 -3.37
N LYS A 177 5.17 -6.00 -2.61
CA LYS A 177 4.56 -5.02 -1.71
C LYS A 177 3.95 -3.85 -2.46
N PHE A 178 4.49 -3.49 -3.63
CA PHE A 178 3.86 -2.49 -4.49
C PHE A 178 2.50 -2.99 -4.98
N LYS A 179 2.41 -4.25 -5.46
CA LYS A 179 1.13 -4.86 -5.84
C LYS A 179 0.14 -4.85 -4.68
N GLU A 180 0.58 -5.34 -3.51
CA GLU A 180 -0.26 -5.40 -2.30
C GLU A 180 -0.75 -4.02 -1.84
N ALA A 181 0.13 -3.02 -1.81
CA ALA A 181 -0.24 -1.66 -1.39
C ALA A 181 -1.31 -1.06 -2.29
N TYR A 182 -1.12 -1.14 -3.62
CA TYR A 182 -2.07 -0.56 -4.56
C TYR A 182 -3.32 -1.41 -4.79
N ASP A 183 -3.30 -2.69 -4.46
CA ASP A 183 -4.51 -3.52 -4.32
C ASP A 183 -5.41 -2.92 -3.23
N LEU A 184 -4.87 -2.78 -2.01
CA LEU A 184 -5.58 -2.18 -0.88
C LEU A 184 -6.05 -0.76 -1.17
N HIS A 185 -5.17 0.08 -1.73
CA HIS A 185 -5.49 1.47 -2.06
C HIS A 185 -6.66 1.58 -3.04
N THR A 186 -6.62 0.82 -4.13
CA THR A 186 -7.65 0.93 -5.18
C THR A 186 -8.95 0.25 -4.77
N ALA A 187 -8.89 -0.86 -4.03
CA ALA A 187 -10.06 -1.48 -3.42
C ALA A 187 -10.78 -0.51 -2.46
N ALA A 188 -10.04 0.22 -1.64
CA ALA A 188 -10.59 1.24 -0.74
C ALA A 188 -11.32 2.36 -1.49
N ILE A 189 -10.76 2.82 -2.62
CA ILE A 189 -11.40 3.83 -3.47
C ILE A 189 -12.74 3.31 -4.03
N ILE A 190 -12.73 2.08 -4.54
CA ILE A 190 -13.92 1.45 -5.14
C ILE A 190 -15.02 1.31 -4.09
N GLU A 191 -14.70 0.73 -2.93
CA GLU A 191 -15.64 0.55 -1.83
C GLU A 191 -16.27 1.87 -1.38
N ARG A 192 -15.44 2.90 -1.11
CA ARG A 192 -15.92 4.24 -0.75
C ARG A 192 -16.88 4.79 -1.80
N ALA A 193 -16.48 4.74 -3.07
CA ALA A 193 -17.26 5.31 -4.16
C ALA A 193 -18.62 4.62 -4.32
N GLU A 194 -18.66 3.28 -4.25
CA GLU A 194 -19.88 2.51 -4.41
C GLU A 194 -20.85 2.73 -3.23
N LYS A 195 -20.36 2.74 -2.00
CA LYS A 195 -21.20 2.99 -0.82
C LYS A 195 -21.73 4.43 -0.78
N GLN A 196 -20.88 5.42 -1.10
CA GLN A 196 -21.33 6.81 -1.20
C GLN A 196 -22.33 7.02 -2.35
N LEU A 197 -22.18 6.29 -3.45
CA LEU A 197 -23.16 6.33 -4.54
C LEU A 197 -24.53 5.85 -4.07
N ILE A 198 -24.60 4.73 -3.34
CA ILE A 198 -25.85 4.22 -2.76
C ILE A 198 -26.49 5.29 -1.87
N LEU A 199 -25.74 5.82 -0.90
CA LEU A 199 -26.23 6.84 0.03
C LEU A 199 -26.71 8.11 -0.67
N ALA A 200 -25.95 8.61 -1.64
CA ALA A 200 -26.32 9.79 -2.41
C ALA A 200 -27.60 9.58 -3.23
N GLN A 201 -27.83 8.38 -3.77
CA GLN A 201 -29.07 8.06 -4.49
C GLN A 201 -30.28 8.08 -3.55
N HIS A 202 -30.16 7.55 -2.34
CA HIS A 202 -31.23 7.62 -1.34
C HIS A 202 -31.46 9.04 -0.82
N ALA A 203 -30.40 9.83 -0.62
CA ALA A 203 -30.53 11.24 -0.25
C ALA A 203 -31.31 12.04 -1.31
N ARG A 204 -31.05 11.78 -2.60
CA ARG A 204 -31.84 12.39 -3.68
C ARG A 204 -33.31 11.96 -3.67
N ARG A 205 -33.62 10.72 -3.27
CA ARG A 205 -35.02 10.27 -3.10
C ARG A 205 -35.73 11.06 -2.01
N LEU A 206 -35.06 11.36 -0.89
CA LEU A 206 -35.61 12.21 0.18
C LEU A 206 -35.89 13.63 -0.32
N ILE A 207 -34.92 14.25 -1.01
CA ILE A 207 -35.07 15.62 -1.52
C ILE A 207 -36.28 15.75 -2.45
N ASN A 208 -36.56 14.74 -3.28
CA ASN A 208 -37.72 14.74 -4.18
C ASN A 208 -39.08 14.65 -3.46
N MET A 209 -39.12 14.39 -2.15
CA MET A 209 -40.37 14.37 -1.37
C MET A 209 -40.75 15.77 -0.84
N LEU A 210 -39.86 16.75 -0.98
CA LEU A 210 -40.14 18.13 -0.61
C LEU A 210 -40.88 18.83 -1.76
N ASP A 211 -42.08 19.33 -1.48
CA ASP A 211 -42.85 20.15 -2.42
C ASP A 211 -42.34 21.60 -2.37
N ASP A 212 -41.85 22.08 -3.51
CA ASP A 212 -41.34 23.45 -3.68
C ASP A 212 -42.36 24.40 -4.33
N THR A 213 -43.63 23.97 -4.43
CA THR A 213 -44.72 24.79 -4.97
C THR A 213 -44.86 26.10 -4.17
N PRO A 214 -44.74 27.28 -4.79
CA PRO A 214 -44.83 28.56 -4.09
C PRO A 214 -46.19 28.76 -3.41
N ILE A 215 -46.18 29.22 -2.16
CA ILE A 215 -47.39 29.53 -1.39
C ILE A 215 -47.82 30.98 -1.65
N VAL A 216 -49.13 31.19 -1.81
CA VAL A 216 -49.73 32.52 -1.92
C VAL A 216 -49.75 33.18 -0.54
N PRO A 217 -49.37 34.46 -0.38
CA PRO A 217 -49.42 35.13 0.91
C PRO A 217 -50.81 35.05 1.56
N GLY A 218 -50.89 34.44 2.74
CA GLY A 218 -52.13 34.23 3.49
C GLY A 218 -52.68 32.81 3.45
N ASP A 219 -52.17 31.95 2.57
CA ASP A 219 -52.50 30.52 2.56
C ASP A 219 -51.61 29.74 3.55
N GLU A 220 -52.15 28.64 4.09
CA GLU A 220 -51.40 27.71 4.94
C GLU A 220 -50.66 26.67 4.08
N GLN A 221 -49.47 26.28 4.53
CA GLN A 221 -48.70 25.22 3.91
C GLN A 221 -49.41 23.87 4.11
N GLN A 222 -49.33 22.99 3.10
CA GLN A 222 -49.91 21.66 3.21
C GLN A 222 -49.13 20.83 4.25
N PRO A 223 -49.81 20.01 5.07
CA PRO A 223 -49.13 19.08 5.99
C PRO A 223 -48.22 18.11 5.25
N PHE A 224 -47.15 17.68 5.90
CA PHE A 224 -46.20 16.78 5.28
C PHE A 224 -46.75 15.35 5.18
N ALA A 225 -47.07 14.90 3.96
CA ALA A 225 -47.70 13.59 3.73
C ALA A 225 -46.71 12.41 3.62
N HIS A 226 -45.40 12.67 3.50
CA HIS A 226 -44.41 11.66 3.11
C HIS A 226 -43.56 11.11 4.27
N ALA A 227 -43.92 11.38 5.53
CA ALA A 227 -43.12 10.99 6.71
C ALA A 227 -42.82 9.47 6.76
N GLU A 228 -43.81 8.62 6.53
CA GLU A 228 -43.60 7.16 6.48
C GLU A 228 -42.70 6.75 5.32
N GLN A 229 -42.93 7.33 4.13
CA GLN A 229 -42.15 7.04 2.93
C GLN A 229 -40.68 7.47 3.10
N ALA A 230 -40.43 8.60 3.74
CA ALA A 230 -39.10 9.11 4.03
C ALA A 230 -38.37 8.19 5.01
N ARG A 231 -39.07 7.65 6.02
CA ARG A 231 -38.51 6.63 6.92
C ARG A 231 -38.12 5.35 6.18
N GLU A 232 -38.96 4.89 5.25
CA GLU A 232 -38.64 3.71 4.44
C GLU A 232 -37.42 3.92 3.52
N VAL A 233 -37.13 5.15 3.07
CA VAL A 233 -35.89 5.43 2.33
C VAL A 233 -34.63 5.15 3.17
N LEU A 234 -34.67 5.39 4.48
CA LEU A 234 -33.55 5.03 5.36
C LEU A 234 -33.39 3.52 5.49
N ASN A 235 -34.50 2.78 5.65
CA ASN A 235 -34.47 1.32 5.69
C ASN A 235 -33.91 0.74 4.37
N ASP A 236 -34.33 1.30 3.22
CA ASP A 236 -33.82 0.91 1.90
C ASP A 236 -32.30 1.17 1.79
N ALA A 237 -31.82 2.31 2.30
CA ALA A 237 -30.40 2.66 2.28
C ALA A 237 -29.58 1.69 3.14
N GLU A 238 -30.06 1.40 4.35
CA GLU A 238 -29.43 0.42 5.25
C GLU A 238 -29.39 -0.97 4.61
N ALA A 239 -30.51 -1.43 4.04
CA ALA A 239 -30.58 -2.72 3.36
C ALA A 239 -29.63 -2.78 2.16
N SER A 240 -29.55 -1.70 1.37
CA SER A 240 -28.66 -1.59 0.22
C SER A 240 -27.19 -1.66 0.65
N LEU A 241 -26.79 -0.91 1.68
CA LEU A 241 -25.45 -0.98 2.25
C LEU A 241 -25.11 -2.35 2.83
N ARG A 242 -26.05 -3.00 3.55
CA ARG A 242 -25.87 -4.36 4.08
C ARG A 242 -25.73 -5.40 2.98
N SER A 243 -26.40 -5.20 1.85
CA SER A 243 -26.36 -6.12 0.71
C SER A 243 -25.15 -5.90 -0.21
N TRP A 244 -24.45 -4.76 -0.06
CA TRP A 244 -23.28 -4.43 -0.86
C TRP A 244 -22.19 -5.49 -0.71
N LYS A 245 -21.50 -5.77 -1.81
CA LYS A 245 -20.40 -6.73 -1.86
C LYS A 245 -19.26 -6.13 -2.68
N PRO A 246 -17.99 -6.43 -2.32
CA PRO A 246 -16.85 -5.96 -3.10
C PRO A 246 -16.96 -6.39 -4.57
N SER A 247 -16.84 -5.42 -5.47
CA SER A 247 -16.81 -5.62 -6.94
C SER A 247 -15.39 -5.78 -7.50
N VAL A 248 -14.37 -5.71 -6.64
CA VAL A 248 -12.96 -5.61 -7.04
C VAL A 248 -12.44 -6.94 -7.60
N GLU A 249 -11.84 -6.89 -8.80
CA GLU A 249 -11.15 -8.03 -9.38
C GLU A 249 -9.87 -8.36 -8.61
N LYS A 250 -9.65 -9.65 -8.32
CA LYS A 250 -8.45 -10.08 -7.59
C LYS A 250 -7.19 -9.81 -8.41
N ILE A 251 -6.23 -9.09 -7.82
CA ILE A 251 -4.93 -8.88 -8.44
C ILE A 251 -4.13 -10.19 -8.42
N GLN A 252 -3.76 -10.69 -9.61
CA GLN A 252 -2.92 -11.88 -9.72
C GLN A 252 -1.55 -11.64 -9.09
N THR A 253 -1.14 -12.53 -8.20
CA THR A 253 0.15 -12.44 -7.52
C THR A 253 0.92 -13.76 -7.59
N SER A 254 2.20 -13.66 -7.94
CA SER A 254 3.16 -14.76 -7.87
C SER A 254 3.88 -14.79 -6.52
N ALA A 255 3.38 -14.09 -5.50
CA ALA A 255 4.00 -14.04 -4.18
C ALA A 255 4.20 -15.42 -3.55
N ALA A 256 3.37 -16.41 -3.90
CA ALA A 256 3.53 -17.80 -3.48
C ALA A 256 4.83 -18.47 -3.99
N GLN A 257 5.49 -17.91 -5.01
CA GLN A 257 6.77 -18.39 -5.55
C GLN A 257 7.98 -17.76 -4.84
N LEU A 258 7.76 -16.88 -3.86
CA LEU A 258 8.81 -16.29 -3.03
C LEU A 258 9.03 -17.17 -1.80
N GLY A 259 10.24 -17.70 -1.67
CA GLY A 259 10.69 -18.49 -0.54
C GLY A 259 11.14 -17.63 0.63
N PRO A 260 11.70 -18.25 1.69
CA PRO A 260 12.25 -17.52 2.82
C PRO A 260 13.27 -16.47 2.35
N ASN A 261 13.21 -15.29 2.97
CA ASN A 261 14.00 -14.10 2.61
C ASN A 261 13.71 -13.51 1.22
N ALA A 262 12.51 -13.67 0.66
CA ALA A 262 12.09 -13.05 -0.61
C ALA A 262 12.98 -13.42 -1.82
N MET A 263 13.58 -14.60 -1.80
CA MET A 263 14.26 -15.19 -2.94
C MET A 263 13.32 -16.12 -3.69
N ALA A 264 13.51 -16.28 -5.00
CA ALA A 264 12.68 -17.22 -5.77
C ALA A 264 12.89 -18.65 -5.25
N THR A 265 11.80 -19.36 -4.96
CA THR A 265 11.87 -20.82 -4.84
C THR A 265 12.13 -21.34 -6.24
N THR A 266 13.35 -21.76 -6.54
CA THR A 266 13.63 -22.37 -7.83
C THR A 266 12.88 -23.69 -7.88
N ASN A 267 11.70 -23.73 -8.50
CA ASN A 267 11.26 -24.95 -9.17
C ASN A 267 12.18 -25.07 -10.39
N ILE A 268 13.38 -25.59 -10.16
CA ILE A 268 14.17 -26.18 -11.25
C ILE A 268 13.27 -27.31 -11.76
N PRO A 269 12.72 -27.27 -12.98
CA PRO A 269 12.27 -28.52 -13.59
C PRO A 269 13.54 -29.36 -13.63
N SER A 270 13.55 -30.47 -12.90
CA SER A 270 14.64 -31.42 -12.89
C SER A 270 14.88 -31.86 -14.33
N HIS A 271 15.74 -31.15 -15.05
CA HIS A 271 16.35 -31.68 -16.24
C HIS A 271 17.24 -32.79 -15.72
N SER A 272 16.73 -34.01 -15.89
CA SER A 272 17.33 -35.27 -15.53
C SER A 272 18.82 -35.29 -15.91
N LEU A 273 19.69 -35.07 -14.92
CA LEU A 273 20.94 -35.82 -14.88
C LEU A 273 20.55 -37.29 -14.72
N PRO A 274 21.12 -38.23 -15.50
CA PRO A 274 20.77 -39.64 -15.36
C PRO A 274 21.04 -40.05 -13.92
N GLN A 275 19.99 -40.46 -13.22
CA GLN A 275 20.10 -41.02 -11.89
C GLN A 275 20.87 -42.33 -12.02
N THR A 276 22.10 -42.36 -11.52
CA THR A 276 22.75 -43.62 -11.17
C THR A 276 21.99 -44.18 -9.98
N GLU A 277 21.06 -45.09 -10.27
CA GLU A 277 20.35 -45.87 -9.26
C GLU A 277 21.37 -46.57 -8.36
N THR A 278 21.45 -46.13 -7.11
CA THR A 278 22.23 -46.83 -6.09
C THR A 278 21.47 -48.09 -5.70
N LEU A 279 21.75 -49.19 -6.39
CA LEU A 279 21.27 -50.52 -6.04
C LEU A 279 21.66 -50.86 -4.60
N THR A 280 20.69 -51.38 -3.84
CA THR A 280 20.92 -51.90 -2.48
C THR A 280 21.86 -53.10 -2.51
N ASP A 281 22.58 -53.37 -1.41
CA ASP A 281 23.60 -54.44 -1.35
C ASP A 281 23.04 -55.84 -1.67
N ALA A 282 21.75 -56.06 -1.38
CA ALA A 282 21.03 -57.28 -1.76
C ALA A 282 20.90 -57.41 -3.29
N GLN A 283 20.54 -56.32 -3.97
CA GLN A 283 20.39 -56.29 -5.43
C GLN A 283 21.74 -56.37 -6.16
N ARG A 284 22.83 -55.86 -5.55
CA ARG A 284 24.20 -56.03 -6.09
C ARG A 284 24.66 -57.48 -6.01
N SER A 285 24.38 -58.15 -4.89
CA SER A 285 24.76 -59.55 -4.70
C SER A 285 24.03 -60.45 -5.69
N GLU A 286 22.73 -60.20 -5.91
CA GLU A 286 21.93 -60.97 -6.87
C GLU A 286 22.36 -60.73 -8.34
N ALA A 287 22.77 -59.50 -8.67
CA ALA A 287 23.30 -59.18 -10.00
C ALA A 287 24.67 -59.83 -10.27
N LEU A 288 25.53 -59.90 -9.25
CA LEU A 288 26.83 -60.58 -9.34
C LEU A 288 26.67 -62.10 -9.49
N GLU A 289 25.72 -62.71 -8.77
CA GLU A 289 25.43 -64.15 -8.92
C GLU A 289 24.88 -64.49 -10.31
N ARG A 290 24.02 -63.63 -10.89
CA ARG A 290 23.54 -63.82 -12.27
C ARG A 290 24.66 -63.67 -13.30
N ALA A 291 25.52 -62.67 -13.15
CA ALA A 291 26.65 -62.46 -14.05
C ALA A 291 27.62 -63.65 -14.02
N GLN A 292 27.92 -64.21 -12.84
CA GLN A 292 28.75 -65.41 -12.72
C GLN A 292 28.10 -66.65 -13.33
N GLN A 293 26.77 -66.79 -13.21
CA GLN A 293 26.06 -67.91 -13.84
C GLN A 293 26.05 -67.80 -15.37
N GLU A 294 25.92 -66.60 -15.92
CA GLU A 294 25.99 -66.37 -17.36
C GLU A 294 27.40 -66.62 -17.92
N GLU A 295 28.44 -66.20 -17.20
CA GLU A 295 29.83 -66.44 -17.59
C GLU A 295 30.18 -67.94 -17.56
N LEU A 296 29.74 -68.67 -16.53
CA LEU A 296 29.87 -70.13 -16.44
C LEU A 296 29.07 -70.88 -17.51
N GLN A 297 27.94 -70.31 -17.98
CA GLN A 297 27.18 -70.89 -19.09
C GLN A 297 27.88 -70.63 -20.42
N HIS A 298 28.44 -69.43 -20.62
CA HIS A 298 29.19 -69.08 -21.82
C HIS A 298 30.48 -69.91 -21.96
N GLU A 299 31.18 -70.14 -20.85
CA GLU A 299 32.41 -70.95 -20.86
C GLU A 299 32.11 -72.45 -21.10
N LYS A 300 30.93 -72.93 -20.69
CA LYS A 300 30.46 -74.30 -21.02
C LYS A 300 30.06 -74.45 -22.48
N THR A 301 29.41 -73.44 -23.08
CA THR A 301 29.04 -73.48 -24.50
C THR A 301 30.26 -73.34 -25.40
N GLU A 302 31.24 -72.53 -25.01
CA GLU A 302 32.49 -72.34 -25.76
C GLU A 302 33.39 -73.59 -25.70
N ASN A 303 33.53 -74.24 -24.54
CA ASN A 303 34.26 -75.51 -24.42
C ASN A 303 33.56 -76.67 -25.15
N ALA A 304 32.23 -76.68 -25.22
CA ALA A 304 31.49 -77.68 -25.99
C ALA A 304 31.67 -77.50 -27.51
N ALA A 305 31.84 -76.27 -27.99
CA ALA A 305 32.09 -75.96 -29.39
C ALA A 305 33.52 -76.32 -29.85
N LEU A 306 34.50 -76.34 -28.93
CA LEU A 306 35.90 -76.69 -29.22
C LEU A 306 36.19 -78.21 -29.18
N ALA A 307 35.25 -79.02 -28.68
CA ALA A 307 35.37 -80.48 -28.56
C ALA A 307 34.65 -81.27 -29.68
N SER A 308 34.09 -80.59 -30.69
CA SER A 308 33.48 -81.17 -31.90
C SER A 308 34.30 -80.84 -33.14
#